data_AF-A0A645F5A2-F1
#
_entry.id   AF-A0A645F5A2-F1
#
_cell.length_a   1.000
_cell.length_b   1.000
_cell.length_c   1.000
_cell.angle_alpha   90.00
_cell.angle_beta   90.00
_cell.angle_gamma   90.00
#
_symmetry.space_group_name_H-M   'P 1'
#
loop_
_entity.id
_entity.type
_entity.pdbx_description
1 polymer ?
#
loop_
_entity_poly.entity_id
_entity_poly.type
_entity_poly.pdbx_seq_one_letter_code
_entity_poly.pdbx_strand_id
1 'polypeptide(L)'
;MQGLRIAIPAALLLFIPADAVKAGLESMPVWLTDGMAIGGGMVVAVGYAMVINMMASKEVWPFFIIGFVVAAVSQLTLIALGALGVAMALIYLNLSKMGGSGNGGSSNTGDPLDSILNDY
;
A
#
# COMPACT_ATOMS: atom_id res chain seq x y z
N MET A 1 -1.26 30.31 -11.61
CA MET A 1 0.12 30.33 -12.16
C MET A 1 0.84 28.98 -12.16
N GLN A 2 0.37 27.93 -11.44
CA GLN A 2 1.02 26.60 -11.49
C GLN A 2 0.70 25.81 -12.77
N GLY A 3 -0.55 25.81 -13.25
CA GLY A 3 -0.94 25.13 -14.50
C GLY A 3 -0.26 25.69 -15.76
N LEU A 4 0.04 26.99 -15.80
CA LEU A 4 0.74 27.62 -16.93
C LEU A 4 2.18 27.10 -17.09
N ARG A 5 2.84 26.69 -15.99
CA ARG A 5 4.20 26.12 -16.02
C ARG A 5 4.24 24.70 -16.61
N ILE A 6 3.11 23.99 -16.58
CA ILE A 6 2.96 22.65 -17.15
C ILE A 6 2.44 22.74 -18.60
N ALA A 7 1.60 23.75 -18.88
CA ALA A 7 1.02 23.96 -20.20
C ALA A 7 2.03 24.46 -21.25
N ILE A 8 2.97 25.34 -20.87
CA ILE A 8 3.97 25.87 -21.83
C ILE A 8 4.88 24.77 -22.40
N PRO A 9 5.47 23.85 -21.60
CA PRO A 9 6.26 22.74 -22.12
C PRO A 9 5.43 21.76 -22.95
N ALA A 10 4.19 21.46 -22.54
CA ALA A 10 3.31 20.56 -23.26
C ALA A 10 2.91 21.13 -24.64
N ALA A 11 2.66 22.43 -24.73
CA ALA A 11 2.36 23.10 -25.99
C ALA A 11 3.57 23.11 -26.94
N LEU A 12 4.78 23.34 -26.42
CA LEU A 12 6.02 23.26 -27.21
C LEU A 12 6.27 21.83 -27.75
N LEU A 13 5.99 20.80 -26.96
CA LEU A 13 6.08 19.40 -27.40
C LEU A 13 5.08 19.06 -28.51
N LEU A 14 3.90 19.67 -28.52
CA LEU A 14 2.87 19.50 -29.55
C LEU A 14 3.28 20.03 -30.93
N PHE A 15 4.23 20.98 -30.98
CA PHE A 15 4.78 21.48 -32.25
C PHE A 15 5.82 20.55 -32.88
N ILE A 16 6.31 19.55 -32.15
CA ILE A 16 7.25 18.56 -32.68
C ILE A 16 6.45 17.52 -33.49
N PRO A 17 6.78 17.30 -34.79
CA PRO A 17 6.05 16.34 -35.61
C PRO A 17 6.22 14.92 -35.06
N ALA A 18 5.09 14.21 -34.93
CA ALA A 18 5.04 12.85 -34.40
C ALA A 18 5.94 11.89 -35.19
N ASP A 19 6.10 12.10 -36.50
CA ASP A 19 6.95 11.27 -37.36
C ASP A 19 8.44 11.36 -37.00
N ALA A 20 8.93 12.53 -36.60
CA ALA A 20 10.33 12.70 -36.17
C ALA A 20 10.59 11.99 -34.83
N VAL A 21 9.62 12.04 -33.91
CA VAL A 21 9.68 11.34 -32.62
C VAL A 21 9.60 9.82 -32.83
N LYS A 22 8.72 9.38 -33.74
CA LYS A 22 8.55 7.96 -34.08
C LYS A 22 9.78 7.38 -34.78
N ALA A 23 10.40 8.11 -35.72
CA ALA A 23 11.66 7.71 -36.34
C ALA A 23 12.80 7.62 -35.30
N GLY A 24 12.83 8.54 -34.33
CA GLY A 24 13.75 8.47 -33.18
C GLY A 24 13.52 7.23 -32.32
N LEU A 25 12.27 6.90 -32.02
CA LEU A 25 11.87 5.68 -31.29
C LEU A 25 12.20 4.39 -32.03
N GLU A 26 12.00 4.33 -33.35
CA GLU A 26 12.32 3.17 -34.18
C GLU A 26 13.84 2.94 -34.33
N SER A 27 14.65 4.00 -34.17
CA SER A 27 16.12 3.89 -34.13
C SER A 27 16.69 3.48 -32.77
N MET A 28 15.85 3.34 -31.73
CA MET A 28 16.31 2.92 -30.41
C MET A 28 16.71 1.44 -30.41
N PRO A 29 17.86 1.09 -29.82
CA PRO A 29 18.31 -0.29 -29.77
C PRO A 29 17.42 -1.09 -28.81
N VAL A 30 17.17 -2.36 -29.18
CA VAL A 30 16.24 -3.28 -28.50
C VAL A 30 16.49 -3.40 -27.00
N TRP A 31 17.76 -3.37 -26.56
CA TRP A 31 18.11 -3.44 -25.14
C TRP A 31 17.57 -2.28 -24.31
N LEU A 32 17.40 -1.09 -24.90
CA LEU A 32 16.92 0.10 -24.20
C LEU A 32 15.40 0.10 -24.09
N THR A 33 14.70 -0.26 -25.16
CA THR A 33 13.24 -0.43 -25.17
C THR A 33 12.82 -1.58 -24.25
N ASP A 34 13.51 -2.72 -24.30
CA ASP A 34 13.25 -3.85 -23.40
C ASP A 34 13.59 -3.48 -21.94
N GLY A 35 14.70 -2.78 -21.71
CA GLY A 35 15.08 -2.29 -20.38
C GLY A 35 14.05 -1.34 -19.79
N MET A 36 13.49 -0.42 -20.59
CA MET A 36 12.41 0.47 -20.17
C MET A 36 11.10 -0.27 -19.93
N ALA A 37 10.78 -1.29 -20.73
CA ALA A 37 9.57 -2.11 -20.54
C ALA A 37 9.63 -2.90 -19.21
N ILE A 38 10.77 -3.56 -18.94
CA ILE A 38 10.99 -4.29 -17.69
C ILE A 38 11.02 -3.32 -16.50
N GLY A 39 11.75 -2.20 -16.63
CA GLY A 39 11.83 -1.16 -15.60
C GLY A 39 10.46 -0.56 -15.27
N GLY A 40 9.64 -0.29 -16.30
CA GLY A 40 8.27 0.18 -16.14
C GLY A 40 7.39 -0.81 -15.39
N GLY A 41 7.55 -2.11 -15.63
CA GLY A 41 6.87 -3.15 -14.87
C GLY A 41 7.27 -3.18 -13.39
N MET A 42 8.57 -3.01 -13.10
CA MET A 42 9.08 -3.02 -11.72
C MET A 42 8.67 -1.77 -10.91
N VAL A 43 8.46 -0.62 -11.55
CA VAL A 43 8.00 0.61 -10.89
C VAL A 43 6.64 0.42 -10.21
N VAL A 44 5.77 -0.42 -10.78
CA VAL A 44 4.46 -0.72 -10.17
C VAL A 44 4.61 -1.38 -8.80
N ALA A 45 5.61 -2.26 -8.63
CA ALA A 45 5.89 -2.88 -7.33
C ALA A 45 6.33 -1.85 -6.27
N VAL A 46 7.11 -0.84 -6.68
CA VAL A 46 7.50 0.27 -5.81
C VAL A 46 6.29 1.10 -5.38
N GLY A 47 5.34 1.33 -6.30
CA GLY A 47 4.08 2.02 -5.99
C GLY A 47 3.27 1.31 -4.90
N TYR A 48 3.09 -0.01 -5.02
CA TYR A 48 2.42 -0.79 -3.97
C TYR A 48 3.19 -0.78 -2.65
N ALA A 49 4.53 -0.85 -2.70
CA ALA A 49 5.35 -0.76 -1.49
C ALA A 49 5.18 0.58 -0.76
N MET A 50 5.06 1.69 -1.49
CA MET A 50 4.80 3.01 -0.88
C MET A 50 3.48 3.04 -0.12
N VAL A 51 2.41 2.47 -0.69
CA VAL A 51 1.10 2.40 -0.03
C VAL A 51 1.15 1.48 1.20
N ILE A 52 1.75 0.29 1.06
CA ILE A 52 1.88 -0.68 2.15
C ILE A 52 2.70 -0.07 3.30
N ASN A 53 3.81 0.60 2.99
CA ASN A 53 4.68 1.18 3.99
C ASN A 53 3.99 2.26 4.84
N MET A 54 3.00 2.99 4.30
CA MET A 54 2.23 3.97 5.06
C MET A 54 1.18 3.34 5.98
N MET A 55 0.77 2.09 5.72
CA MET A 55 -0.20 1.35 6.54
C MET A 55 0.46 0.27 7.41
N ALA A 56 1.73 -0.04 7.18
CA ALA A 56 2.44 -1.13 7.83
C ALA A 56 2.70 -0.81 9.32
N SER A 57 1.89 -1.39 10.19
CA SER A 57 2.18 -1.53 11.62
C SER A 57 2.52 -2.99 11.95
N LYS A 58 3.20 -3.22 13.08
CA LYS A 58 3.57 -4.58 13.53
C LYS A 58 2.36 -5.51 13.71
N GLU A 59 1.19 -4.96 13.98
CA GLU A 59 -0.04 -5.71 14.21
C GLU A 59 -0.73 -6.14 12.91
N VAL A 60 -0.58 -5.36 11.82
CA VAL A 60 -1.23 -5.64 10.52
C VAL A 60 -0.37 -6.51 9.60
N TRP A 61 0.89 -6.73 9.96
CA TRP A 61 1.85 -7.51 9.17
C TRP A 61 1.40 -8.97 8.92
N PRO A 62 0.86 -9.70 9.92
CA PRO A 62 0.32 -11.04 9.71
C PRO A 62 -0.88 -11.06 8.73
N PHE A 63 -1.77 -10.06 8.78
CA PHE A 63 -2.91 -9.94 7.86
C PHE A 63 -2.45 -9.71 6.42
N PHE A 64 -1.37 -8.93 6.22
CA PHE A 64 -0.77 -8.72 4.92
C PHE A 64 -0.23 -10.03 4.30
N ILE A 65 0.53 -10.81 5.08
CA ILE A 65 1.08 -12.10 4.62
C ILE A 65 -0.03 -13.07 4.22
N ILE A 66 -1.09 -13.17 5.02
CA ILE A 66 -2.24 -14.05 4.74
C ILE A 66 -2.92 -13.64 3.43
N GLY A 67 -3.21 -12.34 3.26
CA GLY A 67 -3.79 -11.82 2.02
C GLY A 67 -2.90 -12.07 0.80
N PHE A 68 -1.58 -11.93 0.96
CA PHE A 68 -0.60 -12.20 -0.10
C PHE A 68 -0.59 -13.68 -0.52
N VAL A 69 -0.57 -14.62 0.44
CA VAL A 69 -0.61 -16.06 0.14
C VAL A 69 -1.91 -16.44 -0.56
N VAL A 70 -3.05 -15.92 -0.09
CA VAL A 70 -4.36 -16.17 -0.72
C VAL A 70 -4.39 -15.62 -2.15
N ALA A 71 -3.84 -14.42 -2.37
CA ALA A 71 -3.77 -13.80 -3.71
C ALA A 71 -2.80 -14.52 -4.66
N ALA A 72 -1.71 -15.08 -4.16
CA ALA A 72 -0.71 -15.79 -4.97
C ALA A 72 -1.22 -17.15 -5.49
N VAL A 73 -2.05 -17.84 -4.70
CA VAL A 73 -2.56 -19.18 -5.04
C VAL A 73 -3.92 -19.11 -5.75
N SER A 74 -4.72 -18.07 -5.50
CA SER A 74 -6.08 -17.97 -6.03
C SER A 74 -6.18 -16.99 -7.18
N GLN A 75 -6.75 -17.39 -8.31
CA GLN A 75 -7.10 -16.49 -9.42
C GLN A 75 -8.38 -15.69 -9.15
N LEU A 76 -8.49 -15.12 -7.95
CA LEU A 76 -9.63 -14.32 -7.54
C LEU A 76 -9.51 -12.89 -8.09
N THR A 77 -10.65 -12.28 -8.42
CA THR A 77 -10.69 -10.88 -8.83
C THR A 77 -10.30 -9.96 -7.68
N LEU A 78 -9.79 -8.76 -8.00
CA LEU A 78 -9.43 -7.75 -6.99
C LEU A 78 -10.61 -7.40 -6.07
N ILE A 79 -11.83 -7.43 -6.59
CA ILE A 79 -13.06 -7.20 -5.82
C ILE A 79 -13.27 -8.30 -4.78
N ALA A 80 -13.12 -9.57 -5.17
CA ALA A 80 -13.29 -10.70 -4.26
C ALA A 80 -12.26 -10.67 -3.13
N LEU A 81 -10.99 -10.36 -3.44
CA LEU A 81 -9.94 -10.24 -2.44
C LEU A 81 -10.18 -9.05 -1.50
N GLY A 82 -10.64 -7.92 -2.04
CA GLY A 82 -11.00 -6.74 -1.24
C GLY A 82 -12.17 -7.01 -0.29
N ALA A 83 -13.23 -7.67 -0.76
CA ALA A 83 -14.37 -8.06 0.07
C ALA A 83 -13.95 -9.02 1.20
N LEU A 84 -13.08 -9.98 0.91
CA LEU A 84 -12.53 -10.91 1.89
C LEU A 84 -11.67 -10.18 2.94
N GLY A 85 -10.86 -9.21 2.52
CA GLY A 85 -10.07 -8.35 3.42
C GLY A 85 -10.95 -7.53 4.37
N VAL A 86 -12.02 -6.91 3.86
CA VAL A 86 -12.99 -6.15 4.68
C VAL A 86 -13.71 -7.07 5.67
N ALA A 87 -14.11 -8.27 5.24
CA ALA A 87 -14.73 -9.24 6.14
C ALA A 87 -13.80 -9.63 7.31
N MET A 88 -12.52 -9.92 7.02
CA MET A 88 -11.52 -10.20 8.06
C MET A 88 -11.28 -8.99 8.99
N ALA A 89 -11.24 -7.78 8.44
CA ALA A 89 -11.08 -6.56 9.23
C ALA A 89 -12.27 -6.32 10.17
N LEU A 90 -13.51 -6.54 9.71
CA LEU A 90 -14.71 -6.41 10.54
C LEU A 90 -14.76 -7.47 11.65
N ILE A 91 -14.37 -8.71 11.35
CA ILE A 91 -14.29 -9.78 12.36
C ILE A 91 -13.23 -9.42 13.41
N TYR A 92 -12.05 -8.96 13.00
CA TYR A 92 -10.99 -8.54 13.92
C TYR A 92 -11.41 -7.34 14.78
N LEU A 93 -12.08 -6.35 14.21
CA LEU A 93 -12.60 -5.20 14.96
C LEU A 93 -13.70 -5.65 15.94
N ASN A 94 -14.63 -6.49 15.50
CA ASN A 94 -15.68 -7.01 16.37
C ASN A 94 -15.09 -7.82 17.52
N LEU A 95 -14.14 -8.72 17.23
CA LEU A 95 -13.51 -9.58 18.23
C LEU A 95 -12.59 -8.80 19.18
N SER A 96 -11.85 -7.80 18.71
CA SER A 96 -11.05 -6.91 19.58
C SER A 96 -11.93 -6.04 20.47
N LYS A 97 -13.07 -5.57 19.96
CA LYS A 97 -14.06 -4.80 20.73
C LYS A 97 -14.83 -5.66 21.73
N MET A 98 -15.05 -6.94 21.43
CA MET A 98 -15.68 -7.91 22.35
C MET A 98 -14.68 -8.51 23.35
N GLY A 99 -13.40 -8.63 22.98
CA GLY A 99 -12.30 -9.07 23.82
C GLY A 99 -11.90 -8.08 24.92
N GLY A 100 -12.38 -6.83 24.84
CA GLY A 100 -12.37 -5.87 25.96
C GLY A 100 -13.41 -6.15 27.06
N SER A 101 -14.23 -7.19 26.91
CA SER A 101 -15.21 -7.66 27.90
C SER A 101 -14.89 -9.09 28.35
N GLY A 102 -13.61 -9.37 28.59
CA GLY A 102 -13.14 -10.60 29.23
C GLY A 102 -12.96 -10.38 30.73
N ASN A 103 -13.91 -10.83 31.52
CA ASN A 103 -13.75 -11.13 32.95
C ASN A 103 -12.61 -12.14 33.14
N GLY A 104 -11.38 -11.63 33.24
CA GLY A 104 -10.16 -12.37 33.50
C GLY A 104 -9.42 -11.70 34.65
N GLY A 105 -9.93 -11.89 35.87
CA GLY A 105 -9.19 -11.57 37.09
C GLY A 105 -7.91 -12.39 37.13
N SER A 106 -6.79 -11.77 36.78
CA SER A 106 -5.47 -12.24 37.12
C SER A 106 -4.56 -11.05 37.33
N SER A 107 -3.93 -11.04 38.51
CA SER A 107 -2.77 -10.22 38.86
C SER A 107 -3.04 -8.73 38.98
N ASN A 108 -3.79 -8.39 40.03
CA ASN A 108 -3.64 -7.13 40.77
C ASN A 108 -2.21 -7.04 41.33
N THR A 109 -1.26 -6.76 40.46
CA THR A 109 0.01 -6.12 40.85
C THR A 109 -0.26 -4.63 40.73
N GLY A 110 -1.04 -4.14 41.70
CA GLY A 110 -1.17 -2.72 41.96
C GLY A 110 0.23 -2.19 42.20
N ASP A 111 0.67 -1.34 41.30
CA ASP A 111 1.92 -0.60 41.42
C ASP A 111 1.88 0.13 42.78
N PRO A 112 2.78 -0.18 43.73
CA PRO A 112 2.77 0.45 45.05
C PRO A 112 2.96 1.97 44.99
N LEU A 113 3.43 2.50 43.85
CA LEU A 113 3.57 3.93 43.60
C LEU A 113 2.21 4.62 43.39
N ASP A 114 1.25 4.00 42.71
CA ASP A 114 -0.09 4.56 42.49
C ASP A 114 -0.91 4.65 43.78
N SER A 115 -0.73 3.70 44.72
CA SER A 115 -1.37 3.76 46.04
C SER A 115 -0.83 4.86 46.94
N ILE A 116 0.43 5.30 46.75
CA ILE A 116 1.04 6.38 47.55
C ILE A 116 0.65 7.76 47.02
N LEU A 117 0.40 7.88 45.71
CA LEU A 117 0.06 9.15 45.08
C LEU A 117 -1.41 9.55 45.31
N ASN A 118 -2.29 8.59 45.60
CA ASN A 118 -3.73 8.82 45.77
C ASN A 118 -4.16 8.98 47.25
N ASP A 119 -3.24 8.80 48.20
CA ASP A 119 -3.49 8.92 49.65
C ASP A 119 -2.99 10.27 50.24
N TYR A 120 -2.64 11.22 49.36
CA TYR A 120 -2.30 12.62 49.67
C TYR A 120 -3.18 13.57 48.85
#